data_AF-A0A7S0MR50-F1
#
_entry.id   AF-A0A7S0MR50-F1
#
_cell.length_a   1.000
_cell.length_b   1.000
_cell.length_c   1.000
_cell.angle_alpha   90.00
_cell.angle_beta   90.00
_cell.angle_gamma   90.00
#
_symmetry.space_group_name_H-M   'P 1'
#
loop_
_entity.id
_entity.type
_entity.pdbx_description
1 polymer ?
#
loop_
_entity_poly.entity_id
_entity_poly.type
_entity_poly.pdbx_seq_one_letter_code
_entity_poly.pdbx_strand_id
1 'polypeptide(L)'
;TLPVILTGGGGTYSGFTANIVNGAVTTINFGTSSGYSTAPTVSISGDGGSGVNITCSINAGSINAFTYTSGGSGFTSNTPVTISGSGWTASGWVATVSTTGTITAISGGTS
;
A
#
# COMPACT_ATOMS: atom_id res chain seq x y z
N THR A 1 -2.21 0.62 9.38
CA THR A 1 -2.40 -0.16 8.14
C THR A 1 -1.73 0.58 7.01
N LEU A 2 -1.28 -0.14 5.98
CA LEU A 2 -0.62 0.45 4.81
C LEU A 2 -1.51 0.40 3.56
N PRO A 3 -1.38 1.32 2.60
CA PRO A 3 -2.09 1.23 1.33
C PRO A 3 -1.67 -0.01 0.54
N VAL A 4 -2.62 -0.67 -0.11
CA VAL A 4 -2.34 -1.72 -1.10
C VAL A 4 -2.47 -1.13 -2.48
N ILE A 5 -1.44 -1.35 -3.30
CA ILE A 5 -1.40 -0.97 -4.70
C ILE A 5 -1.60 -2.23 -5.53
N LEU A 6 -2.61 -2.21 -6.38
CA LEU A 6 -2.88 -3.26 -7.35
C LEU A 6 -2.50 -2.75 -8.74
N THR A 7 -1.68 -3.50 -9.46
CA THR A 7 -1.25 -3.14 -10.83
C THR A 7 -1.55 -4.27 -11.81
N GLY A 8 -1.87 -3.91 -13.06
CA GLY A 8 -2.30 -4.86 -14.09
C GLY A 8 -3.75 -5.33 -13.90
N GLY A 9 -4.14 -6.35 -14.66
CA GLY A 9 -5.48 -6.95 -14.56
C GLY A 9 -6.63 -6.19 -15.24
N GLY A 10 -6.41 -4.94 -15.67
CA GLY A 10 -7.37 -4.13 -16.42
C GLY A 10 -8.53 -3.54 -15.61
N GLY A 11 -8.62 -3.85 -14.31
CA GLY A 11 -9.68 -3.39 -13.42
C GLY A 11 -9.33 -2.12 -12.64
N THR A 12 -10.31 -1.65 -11.87
CA THR A 12 -10.21 -0.53 -10.94
C THR A 12 -10.39 -1.01 -9.50
N TYR A 13 -9.75 -0.32 -8.56
CA TYR A 13 -9.84 -0.63 -7.13
C TYR A 13 -9.81 0.63 -6.28
N SER A 14 -10.32 0.52 -5.06
CA SER A 14 -10.23 1.58 -4.05
C SER A 14 -10.32 0.99 -2.64
N GLY A 15 -9.55 1.53 -1.70
CA GLY A 15 -9.71 1.25 -0.27
C GLY A 15 -9.08 -0.03 0.26
N PHE A 16 -8.28 -0.75 -0.53
CA PHE A 16 -7.52 -1.91 -0.02
C PHE A 16 -6.40 -1.45 0.91
N THR A 17 -6.29 -2.09 2.08
CA THR A 17 -5.25 -1.78 3.08
C THR A 17 -4.65 -3.04 3.68
N ALA A 18 -3.37 -3.01 4.03
CA ALA A 18 -2.67 -4.11 4.67
C ALA A 18 -2.50 -3.89 6.17
N ASN A 19 -2.82 -4.92 6.96
CA ASN A 19 -2.52 -5.03 8.37
C ASN A 19 -1.11 -5.57 8.54
N ILE A 20 -0.28 -4.82 9.27
CA ILE A 20 1.12 -5.15 9.51
C ILE A 20 1.29 -5.54 10.97
N VAL A 21 1.84 -6.73 11.22
CA VAL A 21 2.17 -7.21 12.57
C VAL A 21 3.63 -7.64 12.55
N ASN A 22 4.41 -7.11 13.49
CA ASN A 22 5.84 -7.39 13.61
C ASN A 22 6.64 -7.18 12.30
N GLY A 23 6.25 -6.18 11.50
CA GLY A 23 6.93 -5.85 10.25
C GLY A 23 6.53 -6.70 9.03
N ALA A 24 5.57 -7.61 9.18
CA ALA A 24 5.06 -8.47 8.10
C ALA A 24 3.58 -8.20 7.81
N VAL A 25 3.17 -8.36 6.55
CA VAL A 25 1.77 -8.33 6.13
C VAL A 25 1.07 -9.58 6.64
N THR A 26 0.06 -9.40 7.48
CA THR A 26 -0.73 -10.51 8.03
C THR A 26 -2.10 -10.64 7.37
N THR A 27 -2.67 -9.53 6.90
CA THR A 27 -4.00 -9.51 6.29
C THR A 27 -4.13 -8.29 5.39
N ILE A 28 -4.90 -8.41 4.31
CA ILE A 28 -5.39 -7.31 3.49
C ILE A 28 -6.88 -7.16 3.77
N ASN A 29 -7.27 -5.98 4.22
CA ASN A 29 -8.66 -5.57 4.31
C ASN A 29 -9.16 -5.26 2.90
N PHE A 30 -10.32 -5.82 2.56
CA PHE A 30 -10.92 -5.64 1.25
C PHE A 30 -11.43 -4.22 1.05
N GLY A 31 -11.10 -3.67 -0.12
CA GLY A 31 -11.76 -2.50 -0.67
C GLY A 31 -12.79 -2.89 -1.73
N THR A 32 -13.18 -1.92 -2.56
CA THR A 32 -14.00 -2.16 -3.74
C THR A 32 -13.11 -2.44 -4.95
N SER A 33 -13.48 -3.41 -5.77
CA SER A 33 -12.78 -3.75 -7.02
C SER A 33 -13.77 -4.11 -8.11
N SER A 34 -13.49 -3.77 -9.37
CA SER A 34 -14.32 -4.16 -10.51
C SER A 34 -13.55 -4.15 -11.83
N GLY A 35 -14.04 -4.90 -12.83
CA GLY A 35 -13.50 -4.88 -14.19
C GLY A 35 -12.20 -5.65 -14.40
N TYR A 36 -11.80 -6.51 -13.46
CA TYR A 36 -10.58 -7.32 -13.58
C TYR A 36 -10.78 -8.51 -14.52
N SER A 37 -10.02 -8.57 -15.60
CA SER A 37 -10.00 -9.71 -16.54
C SER A 37 -8.92 -10.74 -16.22
N THR A 38 -7.84 -10.30 -15.56
CA THR A 38 -6.75 -11.15 -15.07
C THR A 38 -6.30 -10.70 -13.68
N ALA A 39 -5.70 -11.62 -12.91
CA ALA A 39 -5.28 -11.34 -11.55
C ALA A 39 -4.26 -10.19 -11.51
N PRO A 40 -4.50 -9.12 -10.74
CA PRO A 40 -3.53 -8.05 -10.58
C PRO A 40 -2.35 -8.48 -9.72
N THR A 41 -1.24 -7.79 -9.88
CA THR A 41 -0.08 -7.85 -8.98
C THR A 41 -0.36 -7.01 -7.74
N VAL A 42 -0.10 -7.57 -6.56
CA VAL A 42 -0.26 -6.89 -5.26
C VAL A 42 1.07 -6.32 -4.80
N SER A 43 1.09 -5.04 -4.47
CA SER A 43 2.21 -4.36 -3.82
C SER A 43 1.72 -3.57 -2.60
N ILE A 44 2.58 -3.41 -1.60
CA ILE A 44 2.28 -2.69 -0.37
C ILE A 44 3.08 -1.38 -0.36
N SER A 45 2.40 -0.26 -0.17
CA SER A 45 3.02 1.06 -0.11
C SER A 45 3.57 1.31 1.30
N GLY A 46 4.70 0.68 1.62
CA GLY A 46 5.44 0.90 2.86
C GLY A 46 6.91 1.17 2.58
N ASP A 47 7.51 2.06 3.37
CA ASP A 47 8.94 2.28 3.45
C ASP A 47 9.62 1.07 4.13
N GLY A 48 10.66 0.53 3.50
CA GLY A 48 11.51 -0.52 4.08
C GLY A 48 11.04 -1.97 3.94
N GLY A 49 9.79 -2.21 3.52
CA GLY A 49 9.25 -3.57 3.39
C GLY A 49 9.63 -4.27 2.08
N SER A 50 9.92 -5.57 2.13
CA SER A 50 10.21 -6.39 0.95
C SER A 50 9.81 -7.85 1.15
N GLY A 51 9.79 -8.62 0.05
CA GLY A 51 9.54 -10.06 0.08
C GLY A 51 8.07 -10.46 0.27
N VAL A 52 7.13 -9.54 0.04
CA VAL A 52 5.70 -9.87 -0.01
C VAL A 52 5.42 -10.65 -1.29
N ASN A 53 4.75 -11.79 -1.15
CA ASN A 53 4.25 -12.57 -2.25
C ASN A 53 2.79 -12.91 -1.99
N ILE A 54 1.90 -12.17 -2.66
CA ILE A 54 0.45 -12.29 -2.51
C ILE A 54 -0.14 -12.44 -3.92
N THR A 55 -1.02 -13.41 -4.08
CA THR A 55 -1.76 -13.62 -5.33
C THR A 55 -3.25 -13.31 -5.11
N CYS A 56 -3.90 -12.77 -6.15
CA CYS A 56 -5.33 -12.46 -6.14
C CYS A 56 -6.12 -13.53 -6.88
N SER A 57 -7.29 -13.88 -6.34
CA SER A 57 -8.32 -14.61 -7.08
C SER A 57 -9.44 -13.67 -7.47
N ILE A 58 -9.89 -13.78 -8.72
CA ILE A 58 -10.97 -12.96 -9.27
C ILE A 58 -12.22 -13.84 -9.43
N ASN A 59 -13.37 -13.28 -9.06
CA ASN A 59 -14.67 -13.84 -9.36
C ASN A 59 -15.57 -12.75 -9.94
N ALA A 60 -16.21 -13.02 -11.08
CA ALA A 60 -17.10 -12.08 -11.78
C ALA A 60 -16.50 -10.67 -11.97
N GLY A 61 -15.21 -10.57 -12.29
CA GLY A 61 -14.52 -9.30 -12.52
C GLY A 61 -14.10 -8.52 -11.26
N SER A 62 -14.28 -9.10 -10.07
CA SER A 62 -13.90 -8.50 -8.79
C SER A 62 -12.91 -9.39 -8.04
N ILE A 63 -12.03 -8.79 -7.25
CA ILE A 63 -11.11 -9.53 -6.38
C ILE A 63 -11.92 -10.10 -5.23
N ASN A 64 -11.83 -11.41 -5.04
CA ASN A 64 -12.60 -12.14 -4.03
C ASN A 64 -11.69 -12.77 -2.95
N ALA A 65 -10.43 -13.05 -3.27
CA ALA A 65 -9.50 -13.63 -2.29
C ALA A 65 -8.07 -13.16 -2.50
N PHE A 66 -7.32 -13.12 -1.40
CA PHE A 66 -5.87 -12.96 -1.40
C PHE A 66 -5.24 -14.22 -0.78
N THR A 67 -4.26 -14.78 -1.48
CA THR A 67 -3.45 -15.90 -0.98
C THR A 67 -2.06 -15.38 -0.64
N TYR A 68 -1.63 -15.58 0.59
CA TYR A 68 -0.36 -15.07 1.11
C TYR A 68 0.67 -16.20 1.11
N THR A 69 1.57 -16.20 0.14
CA THR A 69 2.70 -17.14 0.13
C THR A 69 3.83 -16.61 1.02
N SER A 70 3.99 -15.29 1.11
CA SER A 70 4.91 -14.62 2.03
C SER A 70 4.37 -13.25 2.43
N GLY A 71 4.28 -12.99 3.74
CA GLY A 71 3.92 -11.68 4.29
C GLY A 71 5.04 -10.64 4.21
N GLY A 72 6.24 -11.04 3.76
CA GLY A 72 7.42 -10.20 3.72
C GLY A 72 7.89 -9.77 5.11
N SER A 73 8.81 -8.81 5.14
CA SER A 73 9.39 -8.27 6.38
C SER A 73 9.82 -6.81 6.18
N GLY A 74 9.96 -6.08 7.28
CA GLY A 74 10.47 -4.69 7.27
C GLY A 74 9.40 -3.63 6.99
N PHE A 75 8.12 -3.97 6.91
CA PHE A 75 7.06 -2.98 6.72
C PHE A 75 6.85 -2.17 8.00
N THR A 76 7.04 -0.86 7.91
CA THR A 76 6.65 0.08 8.96
C THR A 76 5.29 0.66 8.63
N SER A 77 4.31 0.53 9.54
CA SER A 77 2.99 1.16 9.38
C SER A 77 3.07 2.66 9.67
N ASN A 78 3.91 3.37 8.93
CA ASN A 78 3.95 4.82 8.98
C ASN A 78 2.79 5.33 8.13
N THR A 79 1.99 6.25 8.65
CA THR A 79 0.93 6.90 7.88
C THR A 79 1.60 7.64 6.72
N PRO A 80 1.33 7.31 5.44
CA PRO A 80 1.93 8.02 4.34
C PRO A 80 1.42 9.46 4.37
N VAL A 81 2.30 10.40 4.71
CA VAL A 81 1.98 11.82 4.70
C VAL A 81 2.02 12.28 3.25
N THR A 82 0.86 12.61 2.70
CA THR A 82 0.77 13.22 1.39
C THR A 82 0.83 14.74 1.56
N ILE A 83 1.90 15.37 1.08
CA ILE A 83 2.01 16.83 1.00
C ILE A 83 1.54 17.24 -0.40
N SER A 84 0.41 17.93 -0.50
CA SER A 84 -0.10 18.49 -1.76
C SER A 84 0.11 20.01 -1.80
N GLY A 85 0.79 20.51 -2.82
CA GLY A 85 0.93 21.92 -3.16
C GLY A 85 1.21 22.07 -4.65
N SER A 86 0.62 23.08 -5.31
CA SER A 86 0.58 23.21 -6.79
C SER A 86 1.90 23.62 -7.46
N GLY A 87 3.05 23.25 -6.89
CA GLY A 87 4.37 23.72 -7.36
C GLY A 87 5.54 22.76 -7.15
N TRP A 88 5.30 21.53 -6.68
CA TRP A 88 6.38 20.58 -6.40
C TRP A 88 6.00 19.17 -6.82
N THR A 89 6.93 18.42 -7.42
CA THR A 89 6.85 16.97 -7.54
C THR A 89 7.22 16.37 -6.18
N ALA A 90 6.27 15.67 -5.54
CA ALA A 90 6.43 15.09 -4.20
C ALA A 90 7.37 13.85 -4.17
N SER A 91 8.40 13.82 -5.03
CA SER A 91 9.40 12.75 -5.04
C SER A 91 10.49 13.04 -4.02
N GLY A 92 10.69 12.14 -3.06
CA GLY A 92 11.81 12.20 -2.11
C GLY A 92 11.58 13.03 -0.84
N TRP A 93 10.36 13.48 -0.57
CA TRP A 93 10.01 14.09 0.72
C TRP A 93 9.59 13.00 1.71
N VAL A 94 10.20 13.00 2.90
CA VAL A 94 9.83 12.14 4.03
C VAL A 94 9.23 13.01 5.12
N ALA A 95 8.07 12.63 5.63
CA ALA A 95 7.51 13.27 6.82
C ALA A 95 7.59 12.32 8.02
N THR A 96 8.11 12.84 9.12
CA THR A 96 8.11 12.16 10.41
C THR A 96 6.83 12.48 11.14
N VAL A 97 6.12 11.44 11.61
CA VAL A 97 4.88 11.58 12.38
C VAL A 97 5.14 11.09 13.81
N SER A 98 4.71 11.88 14.79
CA SER A 98 4.68 11.51 16.21
C SER A 98 3.78 10.30 16.44
N THR A 99 3.99 9.59 17.55
CA THR A 99 3.07 8.55 18.05
C THR A 99 1.65 9.07 18.30
N THR A 100 1.48 10.39 18.41
CA THR A 100 0.19 11.08 18.54
C THR A 100 -0.44 11.48 17.19
N GLY A 101 0.16 11.08 16.07
CA GLY A 101 -0.38 11.36 14.72
C GLY A 101 -0.11 12.77 14.19
N THR A 102 0.70 13.57 14.87
CA THR A 102 1.10 14.92 14.42
C THR A 102 2.38 14.84 13.58
N ILE A 103 2.46 15.60 12.49
CA ILE A 103 3.71 15.72 11.71
C ILE A 103 4.71 16.51 12.55
N THR A 104 5.86 15.91 12.85
CA THR A 104 6.93 16.51 13.67
C THR A 104 8.12 16.98 12.84
N ALA A 105 8.32 16.41 11.65
CA ALA A 105 9.32 16.88 10.70
C ALA A 105 8.92 16.58 9.26
N ILE A 106 9.41 17.39 8.35
CA ILE A 106 9.38 17.14 6.91
C ILE A 106 10.82 17.35 6.43
N SER A 107 11.42 16.35 5.80
CA SER A 107 12.82 16.38 5.34
C SER A 107 12.95 15.67 4.00
N GLY A 108 13.82 16.19 3.12
CA GLY A 108 14.08 15.64 1.80
C GLY A 108 13.58 16.53 0.68
N GLY A 109 13.61 16.00 -0.56
CA GLY A 109 13.31 16.72 -1.80
C GLY A 109 14.51 17.43 -2.41
N THR A 110 14.77 17.22 -3.69
CA THR A 110 15.58 18.12 -4.52
C THR A 110 14.63 19.09 -5.21
N SER A 111 14.85 20.39 -5.01
CA SER A 111 14.19 21.46 -5.78
C SER A 111 14.58 21.42 -7.25
#